data_AF-A0A5J4L0B0-F1
#
_entry.id   AF-A0A5J4L0B0-F1
#
_cell.length_a   1.000
_cell.length_b   1.000
_cell.length_c   1.000
_cell.angle_alpha   90.00
_cell.angle_beta   90.00
_cell.angle_gamma   90.00
#
_symmetry.space_group_name_H-M   'P 1'
#
loop_
_entity.id
_entity.type
_entity.pdbx_description
1 polymer ?
#
loop_
_entity_poly.entity_id
_entity_poly.type
_entity_poly.pdbx_seq_one_letter_code
_entity_poly.pdbx_strand_id
1 'polypeptide(L)'
;METRLLGFEHAETVKDVANWANGIIGKEVPGEPGYTVVKVIQFQLVQLSNGYDVLVLVEVKEELEPLNLREADVEAIVNITSAVDERI
;
A
#
# COMPACT_ATOMS: atom_id res chain seq x y z
N MET A 1 8.99 -1.38 -1.68
CA MET A 1 8.41 -0.66 -0.54
C MET A 1 8.52 0.81 -0.85
N GLU A 2 7.42 1.53 -0.80
CA GLU A 2 7.37 2.97 -1.09
C GLU A 2 6.81 3.74 0.11
N THR A 3 6.99 5.06 0.12
CA THR A 3 6.37 5.94 1.11
C THR A 3 5.30 6.80 0.47
N ARG A 4 4.17 6.97 1.14
CA ARG A 4 3.07 7.86 0.72
C ARG A 4 2.69 8.80 1.85
N LEU A 5 2.24 9.99 1.48
CA LEU A 5 1.76 11.00 2.41
C LEU A 5 0.24 11.07 2.36
N LEU A 6 -0.41 10.90 3.51
CA LEU A 6 -1.87 10.90 3.63
C LEU A 6 -2.32 12.09 4.47
N GLY A 7 -3.39 12.73 4.04
CA GLY A 7 -4.05 13.82 4.76
C GLY A 7 -5.31 13.34 5.48
N PHE A 8 -5.52 13.81 6.70
CA PHE A 8 -6.79 13.71 7.41
C PHE A 8 -7.16 15.09 7.94
N GLU A 9 -8.24 15.65 7.41
CA GLU A 9 -8.65 17.02 7.72
C GLU A 9 -9.79 17.02 8.74
N HIS A 10 -9.90 18.11 9.50
CA HIS A 10 -11.03 18.38 10.40
C HIS A 10 -11.25 17.30 11.49
N ALA A 11 -10.18 16.73 12.05
CA ALA A 11 -10.29 15.83 13.18
C ALA A 11 -10.73 16.60 14.45
N GLU A 12 -11.79 16.17 15.12
CA GLU A 12 -12.29 16.85 16.33
C GLU A 12 -11.33 16.68 17.51
N THR A 13 -10.74 15.49 17.65
CA THR A 13 -9.82 15.18 18.74
C THR A 13 -8.59 14.41 18.27
N VAL A 14 -7.51 14.47 19.06
CA VAL A 14 -6.31 13.64 18.84
C VAL A 14 -6.64 12.14 18.86
N LYS A 15 -7.69 11.74 19.58
CA LYS A 15 -8.16 10.35 19.59
C LYS A 15 -8.71 9.93 18.23
N ASP A 16 -9.41 10.83 17.54
CA ASP A 16 -9.93 10.56 16.19
C ASP A 16 -8.80 10.39 15.19
N VAL A 17 -7.75 11.22 15.32
CA VAL A 17 -6.52 11.06 14.55
C VAL A 17 -5.88 9.69 14.77
N ALA A 18 -5.73 9.27 16.04
CA ALA A 18 -5.14 7.97 16.36
C ALA A 18 -6.00 6.80 15.84
N ASN A 19 -7.32 6.90 15.97
CA ASN A 19 -8.24 5.88 15.46
C ASN A 19 -8.16 5.77 13.93
N TRP A 20 -8.11 6.90 13.23
CA TRP A 20 -7.95 6.93 11.79
C TRP A 20 -6.61 6.33 11.34
N ALA A 21 -5.49 6.80 11.91
CA ALA A 21 -4.15 6.34 11.53
C ALA A 21 -3.92 4.84 11.80
N ASN A 22 -4.47 4.32 12.90
CA ASN A 22 -4.44 2.87 13.16
C ASN A 22 -5.38 2.11 12.22
N GLY A 23 -6.51 2.72 11.87
CA GLY A 23 -7.54 2.13 11.03
C GLY A 23 -7.15 1.95 9.56
N ILE A 24 -6.11 2.63 9.09
CA ILE A 24 -5.60 2.50 7.70
C ILE A 24 -4.55 1.39 7.55
N ILE A 25 -3.92 0.92 8.63
CA ILE A 25 -2.90 -0.13 8.55
C ILE A 25 -3.53 -1.43 8.03
N GLY A 26 -2.90 -2.04 7.03
CA GLY A 26 -3.38 -3.25 6.36
C GLY A 26 -4.53 -3.00 5.38
N LYS A 27 -4.89 -1.74 5.11
CA LYS A 27 -5.90 -1.37 4.11
C LYS A 27 -5.26 -0.72 2.89
N GLU A 28 -6.02 -0.69 1.81
CA GLU A 28 -5.63 0.04 0.61
C GLU A 28 -5.48 1.54 0.88
N VAL A 29 -4.53 2.16 0.18
CA VAL A 29 -4.34 3.60 0.17
C VAL A 29 -5.55 4.27 -0.49
N PRO A 30 -6.18 5.25 0.17
CA PRO A 30 -7.27 6.00 -0.45
C PRO A 30 -6.82 6.68 -1.75
N GLY A 31 -7.50 6.36 -2.86
CA GLY A 31 -7.22 6.95 -4.18
C GLY A 31 -6.15 6.25 -5.01
N GLU A 32 -5.40 5.30 -4.43
CA GLU A 32 -4.37 4.51 -5.13
C GLU A 32 -4.59 3.00 -4.89
N PRO A 33 -5.49 2.35 -5.67
CA PRO A 33 -5.73 0.91 -5.54
C PRO A 33 -4.45 0.12 -5.85
N GLY A 34 -4.30 -1.04 -5.21
CA GLY A 34 -3.10 -1.89 -5.36
C GLY A 34 -1.94 -1.55 -4.42
N TYR A 35 -2.07 -0.53 -3.56
CA TYR A 35 -1.11 -0.26 -2.50
C TYR A 35 -1.75 -0.48 -1.14
N THR A 36 -1.15 -1.33 -0.31
CA THR A 36 -1.59 -1.60 1.06
C THR A 36 -0.65 -0.91 2.06
N VAL A 37 -1.23 -0.21 3.04
CA VAL A 37 -0.48 0.46 4.11
C VAL A 37 0.13 -0.57 5.06
N VAL A 38 1.44 -0.52 5.25
CA VAL A 38 2.18 -1.47 6.12
C VAL A 38 2.39 -0.92 7.52
N LYS A 39 2.80 0.34 7.62
CA LYS A 39 3.04 1.02 8.90
C LYS A 39 2.99 2.53 8.76
N VAL A 40 2.72 3.19 9.88
CA VAL A 40 2.92 4.65 10.03
C VAL A 40 4.38 4.92 10.38
N ILE A 41 5.03 5.82 9.62
CA ILE A 41 6.42 6.24 9.85
C ILE A 41 6.44 7.50 10.71
N GLN A 42 5.66 8.51 10.32
CA GLN A 42 5.65 9.81 10.97
C GLN A 42 4.25 10.41 10.94
N PHE A 43 3.93 11.18 11.98
CA PHE A 43 2.71 11.98 12.09
C PHE A 43 3.09 13.44 12.33
N GLN A 44 2.36 14.34 11.67
CA GLN A 44 2.40 15.76 11.91
C GLN A 44 0.98 16.25 12.16
N LEU A 45 0.77 16.83 13.34
CA LEU A 45 -0.50 17.41 13.77
C LEU A 45 -0.43 18.92 13.61
N VAL A 46 -1.45 19.51 13.00
CA VAL A 46 -1.65 20.96 12.92
C VAL A 46 -2.90 21.28 13.73
N GLN A 47 -2.72 21.95 14.87
CA GLN A 47 -3.84 22.36 15.70
C GLN A 47 -4.55 23.56 15.08
N LEU A 48 -5.86 23.43 14.91
CA LEU A 48 -6.77 24.49 14.47
C LEU A 48 -7.61 25.00 15.65
N SER A 49 -8.36 26.07 15.44
CA SER A 49 -9.26 26.65 16.47
C SER A 49 -10.37 25.69 16.92
N ASN A 50 -10.73 24.71 16.08
CA ASN A 50 -11.83 23.78 16.29
C ASN A 50 -11.47 22.31 16.00
N GLY A 51 -10.20 21.93 16.00
CA GLY A 51 -9.79 20.56 15.71
C GLY A 51 -8.33 20.44 15.28
N TYR A 52 -8.05 19.43 14.46
CA TYR A 52 -6.71 19.13 13.95
C TYR A 52 -6.76 18.74 12.49
N ASP A 53 -5.80 19.22 11.72
CA ASP A 53 -5.41 18.61 10.46
C ASP A 53 -4.17 17.75 10.67
N VAL A 54 -4.06 16.68 9.90
CA VAL A 54 -3.02 15.67 10.08
C VAL A 54 -2.40 15.32 8.74
N LEU A 55 -1.08 15.28 8.74
CA LEU A 55 -0.29 14.65 7.70
C LEU A 55 0.38 13.41 8.27
N VAL A 56 0.18 12.26 7.64
CA VAL A 56 0.78 11.00 8.05
C VAL A 56 1.60 10.42 6.91
N LEU A 57 2.88 10.23 7.17
CA LEU A 57 3.79 9.52 6.28
C LEU A 57 3.67 8.02 6.58
N VAL A 58 3.27 7.24 5.59
CA VAL A 58 3.09 5.79 5.71
C VAL A 58 4.04 5.05 4.77
N GLU A 59 4.48 3.87 5.20
CA GLU A 59 5.09 2.89 4.30
C GLU A 59 3.99 2.07 3.66
N VAL A 60 4.07 1.89 2.34
CA VAL A 60 3.13 1.12 1.56
C VAL A 60 3.85 -0.01 0.81
N LYS A 61 3.10 -1.07 0.58
CA LYS A 61 3.51 -2.20 -0.24
C LYS A 61 2.54 -2.30 -1.41
N GLU A 62 3.09 -2.37 -2.62
CA GLU A 62 2.32 -2.75 -3.79
C GLU A 62 1.90 -4.22 -3.66
N GLU A 63 0.60 -4.47 -3.73
CA GLU A 63 0.09 -5.81 -3.95
C GLU A 63 0.30 -6.13 -5.42
N LEU A 64 1.42 -6.78 -5.71
CA LEU A 64 1.55 -7.54 -6.95
C LEU A 64 0.44 -8.58 -6.93
N GLU A 65 -0.50 -8.51 -7.88
CA GLU A 65 -1.41 -9.63 -8.10
C GLU A 65 -0.55 -10.90 -8.16
N PRO A 66 -0.84 -11.92 -7.35
CA PRO A 66 -0.18 -13.19 -7.53
C PRO A 66 -0.46 -13.61 -8.97
N LEU A 67 0.60 -13.80 -9.75
CA LEU A 67 0.52 -14.41 -11.07
C LEU A 67 -0.24 -15.72 -10.90
N ASN A 68 -1.53 -15.72 -11.23
CA ASN A 68 -2.41 -16.88 -11.22
C ASN A 68 -2.02 -17.76 -12.43
N LEU A 69 -0.78 -18.24 -12.43
CA LEU A 69 -0.30 -19.21 -13.39
C LEU A 69 -0.97 -20.53 -13.05
N ARG A 70 -1.81 -21.02 -13.97
CA ARG A 70 -2.26 -22.40 -13.88
C ARG A 70 -1.07 -23.30 -14.21
N GLU A 71 -1.09 -24.55 -13.75
CA GLU A 71 -0.01 -25.51 -14.05
C GLU A 71 0.30 -25.61 -15.55
N ALA A 72 -0.73 -25.51 -16.40
CA ALA A 72 -0.60 -25.47 -17.85
C ALA A 72 0.20 -24.26 -18.38
N ASP A 73 0.09 -23.11 -17.72
CA ASP A 73 0.81 -21.89 -18.09
C ASP A 73 2.30 -22.02 -17.69
N VAL A 74 2.60 -22.71 -16.58
CA VAL A 74 3.98 -23.04 -16.15
C VAL A 74 4.64 -24.02 -17.12
N GLU A 75 3.92 -25.06 -17.54
CA GLU A 75 4.41 -26.07 -18.49
C GLU A 75 4.71 -25.46 -19.87
N ALA A 76 3.86 -24.53 -20.33
CA ALA A 76 4.09 -23.80 -21.58
C ALA A 76 5.37 -22.95 -21.53
N ILE A 77 5.64 -22.26 -20.42
CA ILE A 77 6.86 -21.46 -20.24
C ILE A 77 8.10 -22.36 -20.27
N VAL A 78 8.08 -23.49 -19.55
CA VAL A 78 9.19 -24.45 -19.54
C VAL A 78 9.46 -24.95 -20.96
N ASN A 79 8.43 -25.34 -21.70
CA ASN A 79 8.59 -25.82 -23.09
C ASN A 79 9.17 -24.76 -24.03
N ILE A 80 8.77 -23.49 -23.89
CA ILE A 80 9.32 -22.38 -24.69
C ILE A 80 10.79 -22.15 -24.36
N THR A 81 11.15 -22.12 -23.07
CA THR A 81 12.54 -21.87 -22.64
C THR A 81 13.49 -23.01 -22.98
N SER A 82 13.05 -24.28 -22.84
CA SER A 82 13.82 -25.45 -23.24
C SER A 82 14.06 -25.50 -24.76
N ALA A 83 13.10 -25.06 -25.58
CA ALA A 83 13.25 -25.00 -27.03
C ALA A 83 14.25 -23.92 -27.52
N VAL A 84 14.58 -22.96 -26.66
CA VAL A 84 15.60 -21.93 -26.95
C VAL A 84 17.01 -22.43 -26.58
N ASP A 85 17.13 -23.24 -25.53
CA ASP A 85 18.42 -23.79 -25.07
C ASP A 85 18.96 -24.90 -25.98
N GLU A 86 18.10 -25.62 -26.71
CA GLU A 86 18.49 -26.63 -27.71
C GLU A 86 19.04 -26.06 -29.03
N ARG A 87 19.09 -24.73 -29.19
CA ARG A 87 19.51 -24.04 -30.42
C ARG A 87 20.82 -23.26 -30.33
N ILE A 88 21.64 -23.48 -29.30
CA ILE A 88 22.98 -22.89 -29.14
C ILE A 88 24.06 -23.96 -29.21
#